data_AF-A0A9D3AJV9-F1
#
_entry.id   AF-A0A9D3AJV9-F1
#
_cell.length_a   1.000
_cell.length_b   1.000
_cell.length_c   1.000
_cell.angle_alpha   90.00
_cell.angle_beta   90.00
_cell.angle_gamma   90.00
#
_symmetry.space_group_name_H-M   'P 1'
#
loop_
_entity.id
_entity.type
_entity.pdbx_description
1 polymer ?
#
loop_
_entity_poly.entity_id
_entity_poly.type
_entity_poly.pdbx_seq_one_letter_code
_entity_poly.pdbx_strand_id
1 'polypeptide(L)'
;LWEYAEYTDRVRRYAKELPIAEAVERAITECIREGILKEFLRKNRAEAKRMSIYEYDQEKHLRQEREASWEKGREAGKEEGMKLLDDLYGLLAKSGRIDDILRATKEPEYRDKLLQEFLGR
;
A
#
# COMPACT_ATOMS: atom_id res chain seq x y z
N LEU A 1 -7.81 -25.53 3.14
CA LEU A 1 -7.33 -24.14 2.99
C LEU A 1 -8.00 -23.42 1.82
N TRP A 2 -8.19 -24.05 0.66
CA TRP A 2 -8.79 -23.40 -0.51
C TRP A 2 -10.24 -22.90 -0.28
N GLU A 3 -11.09 -23.64 0.43
CA GLU A 3 -12.49 -23.26 0.67
C GLU A 3 -12.63 -21.97 1.50
N TYR A 4 -11.74 -21.77 2.48
CA TYR A 4 -11.72 -20.55 3.28
C TYR A 4 -11.23 -19.37 2.45
N ALA A 5 -10.19 -19.55 1.63
CA ALA A 5 -9.72 -18.52 0.71
C ALA A 5 -10.85 -18.09 -0.26
N GLU A 6 -11.54 -19.06 -0.88
CA GLU A 6 -12.67 -18.79 -1.78
C GLU A 6 -13.81 -18.05 -1.07
N TYR A 7 -14.16 -18.44 0.17
CA TYR A 7 -15.14 -17.73 0.98
C TYR A 7 -14.73 -16.27 1.23
N THR A 8 -13.50 -16.06 1.72
CA THR A 8 -13.00 -14.70 2.03
C THR A 8 -12.91 -13.82 0.79
N ASP A 9 -12.55 -14.39 -0.36
CA ASP A 9 -12.47 -13.65 -1.63
C ASP A 9 -13.84 -13.23 -2.13
N ARG A 10 -14.88 -14.04 -1.93
CA ARG A 10 -16.27 -13.66 -2.22
C ARG A 10 -16.74 -12.54 -1.30
N VAL A 11 -16.45 -12.62 0.00
CA VAL A 11 -16.77 -11.54 0.96
C VAL A 11 -16.12 -10.24 0.49
N ARG A 12 -14.82 -10.24 0.18
CA ARG A 12 -14.10 -9.06 -0.32
C ARG A 12 -14.67 -8.55 -1.64
N ARG A 13 -15.04 -9.43 -2.57
CA ARG A 13 -15.63 -9.06 -3.86
C ARG A 13 -16.96 -8.34 -3.67
N TYR A 14 -17.87 -8.90 -2.87
CA TYR A 14 -19.17 -8.30 -2.63
C TYR A 14 -19.07 -7.02 -1.79
N ALA A 15 -18.14 -6.94 -0.84
CA ALA A 15 -17.92 -5.74 -0.04
C ALA A 15 -17.45 -4.52 -0.84
N LYS A 16 -17.07 -4.68 -2.13
CA LYS A 16 -16.80 -3.56 -3.04
C LYS A 16 -18.07 -2.80 -3.45
N GLU A 17 -19.22 -3.48 -3.43
CA GLU A 17 -20.49 -2.96 -3.97
C GLU A 17 -21.62 -2.97 -2.93
N LEU A 18 -21.52 -3.82 -1.90
CA LEU A 18 -22.53 -4.03 -0.87
C LEU A 18 -22.01 -3.69 0.52
N PRO A 19 -22.89 -3.33 1.47
CA PRO A 19 -22.54 -3.27 2.89
C PRO A 19 -21.94 -4.59 3.38
N ILE A 20 -20.92 -4.53 4.25
CA ILE A 20 -20.17 -5.73 4.67
C ILE A 20 -21.08 -6.84 5.23
N ALA A 21 -22.10 -6.48 6.01
CA ALA A 21 -23.03 -7.45 6.58
C ALA A 21 -23.84 -8.19 5.50
N GLU A 22 -24.19 -7.52 4.40
CA GLU A 22 -24.89 -8.11 3.25
C GLU A 22 -23.94 -8.93 2.37
N ALA A 23 -22.73 -8.42 2.14
CA ALA A 23 -21.66 -9.12 1.42
C ALA A 23 -21.34 -10.46 2.07
N VAL A 24 -21.21 -10.47 3.40
CA VAL A 24 -20.97 -11.67 4.20
C VAL A 24 -22.16 -12.62 4.13
N GLU A 25 -23.39 -12.13 4.29
CA GLU A 25 -24.60 -12.97 4.22
C GLU A 25 -24.74 -13.66 2.85
N ARG A 26 -24.47 -12.91 1.78
CA ARG A 26 -24.48 -13.41 0.41
C ARG A 26 -23.41 -14.47 0.20
N ALA A 27 -22.16 -14.18 0.58
CA ALA A 27 -21.06 -15.14 0.48
C ALA A 27 -21.34 -16.44 1.23
N ILE A 28 -21.86 -16.36 2.46
CA ILE A 28 -22.23 -17.54 3.25
C ILE A 28 -23.31 -18.36 2.51
N THR A 29 -24.34 -17.71 1.97
CA THR A 29 -25.45 -18.38 1.27
C THR A 29 -24.96 -19.14 0.04
N GLU A 30 -24.16 -18.49 -0.79
CA GLU A 30 -23.62 -19.08 -2.02
C GLU A 30 -22.62 -20.21 -1.70
N CYS A 31 -21.74 -20.03 -0.71
CA CYS A 31 -20.78 -21.05 -0.29
C CYS A 31 -21.49 -22.32 0.21
N ILE A 32 -22.54 -22.18 1.04
CA ILE A 32 -23.36 -23.32 1.49
C ILE A 32 -24.00 -24.05 0.30
N ARG A 33 -24.54 -23.31 -0.68
CA ARG A 33 -25.18 -23.87 -1.87
C ARG A 33 -24.19 -24.65 -2.73
N GLU A 34 -22.96 -24.15 -2.83
CA GLU A 34 -21.90 -24.70 -3.70
C GLU A 34 -21.00 -25.71 -2.98
N GLY A 35 -21.28 -26.01 -1.71
CA GLY A 35 -20.53 -27.02 -0.95
C GLY A 35 -19.28 -26.49 -0.25
N ILE A 36 -18.96 -25.21 -0.39
CA ILE A 36 -17.77 -24.56 0.17
C ILE A 36 -18.00 -24.25 1.64
N LEU A 37 -17.18 -24.81 2.54
CA LEU A 37 -17.33 -24.69 4.00
C LEU A 37 -18.75 -25.02 4.50
N LYS A 38 -19.50 -25.84 3.75
CA LYS A 38 -20.95 -25.99 3.91
C LYS A 38 -21.36 -26.35 5.33
N GLU A 39 -20.77 -27.41 5.90
CA GLU A 39 -21.13 -27.87 7.25
C GLU A 39 -20.76 -26.85 8.32
N PHE A 40 -19.61 -26.18 8.17
CA PHE A 40 -19.17 -25.14 9.10
C PHE A 40 -20.10 -23.92 9.06
N LEU A 41 -20.39 -23.40 7.87
CA LEU A 41 -21.22 -22.21 7.65
C LEU A 41 -22.69 -22.44 8.01
N ARG A 42 -23.20 -23.67 7.81
CA ARG A 42 -24.56 -24.04 8.26
C ARG A 42 -24.67 -24.05 9.78
N LYS A 43 -23.69 -24.64 10.47
CA LYS A 43 -23.70 -24.76 11.94
C LYS A 43 -23.40 -23.44 12.63
N ASN A 44 -22.52 -22.62 12.06
CA ASN A 44 -21.96 -21.43 12.71
C ASN A 44 -22.36 -20.12 12.02
N ARG A 45 -23.49 -20.06 11.30
CA ARG A 45 -23.84 -18.91 10.44
C ARG A 45 -23.70 -17.54 11.13
N ALA A 46 -24.30 -17.40 12.31
CA ALA A 46 -24.28 -16.13 13.04
C ALA A 46 -22.86 -15.74 13.49
N GLU A 47 -22.08 -16.72 13.93
CA GLU A 47 -20.70 -16.50 14.37
C GLU A 47 -19.78 -16.20 13.19
N ALA A 48 -19.88 -16.99 12.12
CA ALA A 48 -19.16 -16.75 10.87
C ALA A 48 -19.45 -15.35 10.32
N LYS A 49 -20.70 -14.88 10.44
CA LYS A 49 -21.06 -13.52 10.06
C LYS A 49 -20.35 -12.47 10.92
N ARG A 50 -20.44 -12.59 12.25
CA ARG A 50 -19.80 -11.66 13.19
C ARG A 50 -18.29 -11.60 12.98
N MET A 51 -17.65 -12.76 12.94
CA MET A 51 -16.20 -12.88 12.79
C MET A 51 -15.75 -12.31 11.44
N SER A 52 -16.45 -12.60 10.35
CA SER A 52 -16.06 -12.08 9.03
C SER A 52 -16.20 -10.56 8.93
N ILE A 53 -17.19 -9.96 9.60
CA ILE A 53 -17.31 -8.49 9.67
C ILE A 53 -16.12 -7.90 10.44
N TYR A 54 -15.82 -8.46 11.62
CA TYR A 54 -14.70 -8.00 12.45
C TYR A 54 -13.35 -8.13 11.72
N GLU A 55 -13.09 -9.30 11.11
CA GLU A 55 -11.87 -9.56 10.34
C GLU A 55 -11.74 -8.59 9.16
N TYR A 56 -12.84 -8.30 8.45
CA TYR A 56 -12.83 -7.35 7.36
C TYR A 56 -12.50 -5.92 7.81
N ASP A 57 -13.09 -5.48 8.92
CA ASP A 57 -12.80 -4.15 9.47
C ASP A 57 -11.33 -4.02 9.90
N GLN A 58 -10.77 -5.05 10.54
CA GLN A 58 -9.33 -5.09 10.88
C GLN A 58 -8.44 -5.05 9.63
N GLU A 59 -8.74 -5.86 8.61
CA GLU A 59 -8.00 -5.85 7.35
C GLU A 59 -8.05 -4.46 6.68
N LYS A 60 -9.23 -3.82 6.70
CA LYS A 60 -9.43 -2.49 6.15
C LYS A 60 -8.60 -1.44 6.90
N HIS A 61 -8.59 -1.46 8.23
CA HIS A 61 -7.76 -0.55 9.04
C HIS A 61 -6.28 -0.72 8.72
N LEU A 62 -5.77 -1.95 8.74
CA LEU A 62 -4.36 -2.24 8.44
C LEU A 62 -3.97 -1.81 7.02
N ARG A 63 -4.87 -2.00 6.05
CA ARG A 63 -4.67 -1.55 4.68
C ARG A 63 -4.57 -0.03 4.60
N GLN A 64 -5.47 0.69 5.26
CA GLN A 64 -5.44 2.16 5.30
C GLN A 64 -4.16 2.68 5.96
N GLU A 65 -3.72 2.09 7.07
CA GLU A 65 -2.47 2.47 7.72
C GLU A 65 -1.25 2.24 6.81
N ARG A 66 -1.24 1.12 6.07
CA ARG A 66 -0.18 0.82 5.10
C ARG A 66 -0.17 1.82 3.94
N GLU A 67 -1.34 2.11 3.37
CA GLU A 67 -1.48 3.09 2.29
C GLU A 67 -1.04 4.49 2.76
N ALA A 68 -1.46 4.91 3.96
CA ALA A 68 -1.04 6.18 4.55
C ALA A 68 0.47 6.23 4.85
N SER A 69 1.05 5.14 5.34
CA SER A 69 2.49 5.05 5.61
C SER A 69 3.30 5.09 4.31
N TRP A 70 2.82 4.43 3.27
CA TRP A 70 3.44 4.47 1.94
C TRP A 70 3.37 5.88 1.32
N GLU A 71 2.23 6.56 1.45
CA GLU A 71 2.06 7.95 1.03
C GLU A 71 3.06 8.87 1.73
N LYS A 72 3.08 8.84 3.07
CA LYS A 72 4.02 9.63 3.88
C LYS A 72 5.47 9.35 3.53
N GLY A 73 5.85 8.08 3.38
CA GLY A 73 7.22 7.70 3.03
C GLY A 73 7.64 8.23 1.65
N ARG A 74 6.72 8.22 0.69
CA ARG A 74 6.99 8.77 -0.64
C ARG A 74 7.04 10.30 -0.65
N GLU A 75 6.20 10.98 0.12
CA GLU A 75 6.29 12.44 0.29
C GLU A 75 7.60 12.84 0.97
N ALA A 76 7.97 12.18 2.07
CA ALA A 76 9.24 12.40 2.76
C ALA A 76 10.43 12.15 1.82
N GLY A 77 10.42 11.07 1.04
CA GLY A 77 11.49 10.79 0.07
C GLY A 77 11.60 11.84 -1.05
N LYS A 78 10.48 12.43 -1.48
CA LYS A 78 10.50 13.56 -2.44
C LYS A 78 11.09 14.82 -1.80
N GLU A 79 10.68 15.14 -0.58
CA GLU A 79 11.19 16.31 0.16
C GLU A 79 12.69 16.19 0.43
N GLU A 80 13.14 15.02 0.92
CA GLU A 80 14.55 14.72 1.13
C GLU A 80 15.34 14.81 -0.18
N GLY A 81 14.79 14.26 -1.28
CA GLY A 81 15.40 14.35 -2.61
C GLY A 81 15.56 15.79 -3.09
N MET A 82 14.53 16.63 -2.93
CA MET A 82 14.61 18.05 -3.31
C MET A 82 15.65 18.79 -2.48
N LYS A 83 15.67 18.57 -1.16
CA LYS A 83 16.65 19.17 -0.26
C LYS A 83 18.09 18.79 -0.62
N LEU A 84 18.34 17.52 -0.97
CA LEU A 84 19.65 17.07 -1.42
C LEU A 84 20.10 17.78 -2.70
N LEU A 85 19.18 18.02 -3.64
CA LEU A 85 19.49 18.75 -4.87
C LEU A 85 19.76 20.23 -4.59
N ASP A 86 18.97 20.86 -3.74
CA ASP A 86 19.17 22.25 -3.33
C ASP A 86 20.53 22.44 -2.64
N ASP A 87 20.89 21.53 -1.73
CA ASP A 87 22.19 21.52 -1.06
C ASP A 87 23.33 21.34 -2.06
N LEU A 88 23.21 20.36 -2.98
CA LEU A 88 24.22 20.12 -4.01
C LEU A 88 24.42 21.34 -4.92
N TYR A 89 23.34 21.89 -5.48
CA TYR A 89 23.43 23.03 -6.38
C TYR A 89 23.91 24.29 -5.67
N GLY A 90 23.54 24.48 -4.40
CA GLY A 90 24.09 25.53 -3.55
C GLY A 90 25.60 25.41 -3.36
N LEU A 91 26.13 24.20 -3.13
CA LEU A 91 27.56 23.95 -3.01
C LEU A 91 28.30 24.16 -4.35
N LEU A 92 27.75 23.63 -5.45
CA LEU A 92 28.32 23.82 -6.79
C LEU A 92 28.39 25.30 -7.16
N ALA A 93 27.33 26.07 -6.91
CA ALA A 93 27.31 27.51 -7.14
C ALA A 93 28.37 28.26 -6.31
N LYS A 94 28.49 27.93 -5.01
CA LYS A 94 29.53 28.52 -4.14
C LYS A 94 30.95 28.18 -4.58
N SER A 95 31.16 27.00 -5.17
CA SER A 95 32.45 26.56 -5.70
C SER A 95 32.74 27.05 -7.12
N GLY A 96 31.84 27.81 -7.74
CA GLY A 96 31.98 28.32 -9.11
C GLY A 96 31.77 27.27 -10.20
N ARG A 97 31.32 26.06 -9.87
CA ARG A 97 31.10 24.93 -10.79
C ARG A 97 29.72 25.00 -11.45
N ILE A 98 29.44 26.10 -12.15
CA ILE A 98 28.11 26.35 -12.73
C ILE A 98 27.77 25.38 -13.87
N ASP A 99 28.76 25.00 -14.69
CA ASP A 99 28.57 24.03 -15.79
C ASP A 99 28.13 22.65 -15.27
N ASP A 100 28.61 22.27 -14.08
CA ASP A 100 28.24 21.00 -13.44
C ASP A 100 26.78 20.97 -12.99
N ILE A 101 26.20 22.11 -12.65
CA ILE A 101 24.77 22.23 -12.33
C ILE A 101 23.96 21.85 -13.57
N LEU A 102 24.25 22.47 -14.72
CA LEU A 102 23.52 22.20 -15.96
C LEU A 102 23.67 20.73 -16.38
N ARG A 103 24.87 20.17 -16.22
CA ARG A 103 25.15 18.77 -16.55
C ARG A 103 24.38 17.81 -15.64
N ALA A 104 24.37 18.07 -14.33
CA ALA A 104 23.67 17.26 -13.34
C ALA A 104 22.14 17.24 -13.54
N THR A 105 21.55 18.28 -14.15
CA THR A 105 20.12 18.25 -14.52
C THR A 105 19.78 17.26 -15.63
N LYS A 106 20.77 16.93 -16.49
CA LYS A 106 20.58 16.07 -17.68
C LYS A 106 21.15 14.67 -17.50
N GLU A 107 22.16 14.53 -16.65
CA GLU A 107 22.90 13.28 -16.43
C GLU A 107 22.73 12.82 -14.97
N PRO A 108 21.75 11.93 -14.68
CA PRO A 108 21.51 11.43 -13.33
C PRO A 108 22.74 10.74 -12.71
N GLU A 109 23.47 9.95 -13.49
CA GLU A 109 24.68 9.25 -13.04
C GLU A 109 25.81 10.22 -12.68
N TYR A 110 25.88 11.36 -13.37
CA TYR A 110 26.85 12.42 -13.05
C TYR A 110 26.45 13.15 -11.78
N ARG A 111 25.15 13.43 -11.63
CA ARG A 111 24.60 14.02 -10.40
C ARG A 111 24.85 13.14 -9.18
N ASP A 112 24.71 11.82 -9.30
CA ASP A 112 24.97 10.89 -8.20
C ASP A 112 26.46 10.90 -7.81
N LYS A 113 27.38 11.03 -8.77
CA LYS A 113 28.81 11.22 -8.47
C LYS A 113 29.08 12.53 -7.72
N LEU A 114 28.40 13.61 -8.09
CA LEU A 114 28.52 14.90 -7.41
C LEU A 114 27.90 14.86 -6.00
N LEU A 115 26.79 14.14 -5.81
CA LEU A 115 26.21 13.88 -4.48
C LEU A 115 27.20 13.12 -3.58
N GLN A 116 27.87 12.10 -4.11
CA GLN A 116 28.95 11.39 -3.38
C GLN A 116 30.11 12.33 -3.03
N GLU A 117 30.57 13.13 -4.00
CA GLU A 117 31.70 14.04 -3.85
C GLU A 117 31.44 15.14 -2.79
N PHE A 118 30.27 15.78 -2.82
CA PHE A 118 29.98 16.96 -1.99
C PHE A 118 29.23 16.65 -0.70
N LEU A 119 28.43 15.58 -0.67
CA LEU A 119 27.56 15.24 0.46
C LEU A 119 27.91 13.87 1.09
N GLY A 120 28.88 13.13 0.54
CA GLY A 120 29.32 11.83 1.07
C GLY A 120 28.25 10.75 1.01
N ARG A 121 27.30 10.87 0.07
CA ARG A 121 26.11 10.04 -0.06
C ARG A 121 26.06 9.28 -1.35
#